data_AF-A0A8B8JD71-F1
#
_entry.id   AF-A0A8B8JD71-F1
#
_cell.length_a   1.000
_cell.length_b   1.000
_cell.length_c   1.000
_cell.angle_alpha   90.00
_cell.angle_beta   90.00
_cell.angle_gamma   90.00
#
_symmetry.space_group_name_H-M   'P 1'
#
loop_
_entity.id
_entity.type
_entity.pdbx_description
1 polymer ?
#
loop_
_entity_poly.entity_id
_entity_poly.type
_entity_poly.pdbx_seq_one_letter_code
_entity_poly.pdbx_strand_id
1 'polypeptide(L)'
;MGDFNLMLAVVAVVVPVLVILASVYLLVNYQHPDDANQAYLPKAVVVLGLSIAALSILMLPADVANRQACIHAIYSGACDLTLPMKPLWLFIYVADALLVFFVIPFAMFYYEGDLDKTVGERMKSALKWVLCSVLVCGLVLLIFYGLLGKVDFTVRHLSSSVTNFPSTWPEFTSTKPCLDQTAYECAASTAEASSETTWTMRTTLPMYIVALATIAGSVLFTIFGGVGIACLPLSLIFSYIRRPKAVITRSQYIKEATELGKKARELKKATDALHREEKSGSKDKKWRKNVKAVEKELFLLEEDVKALEEMYPQGDQAETAWALTVLGYMAKLVLGILGVIQFCATAFGYYAQATAAQEIFGHTLQSLRGIRYLYKYNVFQWLFVLLAIFTFVYYAATGWKRQKPSARFQLSE
;
A
#
# COMPACT_ATOMS: atom_id res chain seq x y z
N MET A 1 -34.76 -11.51 0.81
CA MET A 1 -33.88 -11.07 -0.30
C MET A 1 -33.53 -9.58 -0.25
N GLY A 2 -34.12 -8.75 0.62
CA GLY A 2 -33.79 -7.31 0.73
C GLY A 2 -32.73 -6.93 1.78
N ASP A 3 -32.45 -7.79 2.76
CA ASP A 3 -31.66 -7.39 3.94
C ASP A 3 -30.14 -7.30 3.68
N PHE A 4 -29.63 -8.10 2.75
CA PHE A 4 -28.18 -8.15 2.45
C PHE A 4 -27.69 -6.88 1.74
N ASN A 5 -28.50 -6.32 0.85
CA ASN A 5 -28.16 -5.08 0.13
C ASN A 5 -28.26 -3.85 1.05
N LEU A 6 -29.22 -3.83 1.97
CA LEU A 6 -29.34 -2.80 3.00
C LEU A 6 -28.10 -2.82 3.92
N MET A 7 -27.70 -4.01 4.38
CA MET A 7 -26.50 -4.17 5.22
C MET A 7 -25.23 -3.70 4.50
N LEU A 8 -25.06 -4.08 3.22
CA LEU A 8 -23.91 -3.64 2.43
C LEU A 8 -23.90 -2.11 2.22
N ALA A 9 -25.06 -1.50 1.98
CA ALA A 9 -25.21 -0.04 1.86
C ALA A 9 -24.91 0.67 3.18
N VAL A 10 -25.40 0.15 4.31
CA VAL A 10 -25.10 0.71 5.65
C VAL A 10 -23.61 0.61 5.94
N VAL A 11 -22.97 -0.54 5.67
CA VAL A 11 -21.53 -0.72 5.82
C VAL A 11 -20.76 0.24 4.91
N ALA A 12 -21.21 0.43 3.67
CA ALA A 12 -20.61 1.37 2.71
C ALA A 12 -20.71 2.84 3.15
N VAL A 13 -21.59 3.20 4.08
CA VAL A 13 -21.67 4.56 4.66
C VAL A 13 -20.92 4.64 5.99
N VAL A 14 -21.10 3.65 6.87
CA VAL A 14 -20.50 3.64 8.21
C VAL A 14 -18.98 3.51 8.14
N VAL A 15 -18.46 2.64 7.26
CA VAL A 15 -17.01 2.42 7.15
C VAL A 15 -16.25 3.68 6.71
N PRO A 16 -16.67 4.44 5.68
CA PRO A 16 -16.04 5.73 5.37
C PRO A 16 -16.05 6.73 6.52
N VAL A 17 -17.13 6.81 7.30
CA VAL A 17 -17.18 7.69 8.47
C VAL A 17 -16.16 7.27 9.51
N LEU A 18 -16.08 5.98 9.82
CA LEU A 18 -15.08 5.43 10.76
C LEU A 18 -13.65 5.68 10.26
N VAL A 19 -13.41 5.53 8.96
CA VAL A 19 -12.10 5.80 8.33
C VAL A 19 -11.72 7.27 8.46
N ILE A 20 -12.66 8.20 8.25
CA ILE A 20 -12.42 9.64 8.44
C ILE A 20 -12.09 9.94 9.90
N LEU A 21 -12.88 9.40 10.84
CA LEU A 21 -12.62 9.57 12.28
C LEU A 21 -11.26 9.02 12.69
N ALA A 22 -10.88 7.84 12.20
CA ALA A 22 -9.56 7.26 12.43
C ALA A 22 -8.44 8.12 11.82
N SER A 23 -8.66 8.67 10.61
CA SER A 23 -7.69 9.55 9.94
C SER A 23 -7.50 10.87 10.70
N VAL A 24 -8.57 11.45 11.26
CA VAL A 24 -8.51 12.62 12.14
C VAL A 24 -7.78 12.28 13.44
N TYR A 25 -8.09 11.15 14.06
CA TYR A 25 -7.40 10.68 15.27
C TYR A 25 -5.89 10.53 15.04
N LEU A 26 -5.48 9.90 13.93
CA LEU A 26 -4.08 9.78 13.56
C LEU A 26 -3.41 11.15 13.39
N LEU A 27 -4.06 12.09 12.70
CA LEU A 27 -3.54 13.44 12.55
C LEU A 27 -3.34 14.13 13.90
N VAL A 28 -4.34 14.09 14.79
CA VAL A 28 -4.28 14.76 16.10
C VAL A 28 -3.19 14.16 17.00
N ASN A 29 -2.96 12.85 16.91
CA ASN A 29 -1.96 12.16 17.73
C ASN A 29 -0.51 12.33 17.21
N TYR A 30 -0.34 12.44 15.88
CA TYR A 30 0.99 12.51 15.25
C TYR A 30 1.38 13.92 14.76
N GLN A 31 0.52 14.92 14.90
CA GLN A 31 0.89 16.30 14.58
C GLN A 31 1.97 16.84 15.53
N HIS A 32 2.85 17.69 15.00
CA HIS A 32 3.84 18.38 15.80
C HIS A 32 3.14 19.37 16.77
N PRO A 33 3.59 19.52 18.03
CA PRO A 33 2.97 20.43 18.99
C PRO A 33 2.93 21.89 18.51
N ASP A 34 3.94 22.33 17.76
CA ASP A 34 4.01 23.69 17.21
C ASP A 34 2.95 23.96 16.12
N ASP A 35 2.42 22.90 15.49
CA ASP A 35 1.44 22.99 14.40
C ASP A 35 -0.01 22.80 14.87
N ALA A 36 -0.27 22.58 16.16
CA ALA A 36 -1.58 22.15 16.67
C ALA A 36 -2.77 23.01 16.19
N ASN A 37 -2.61 24.33 16.14
CA ASN A 37 -3.66 25.29 15.75
C ASN A 37 -3.35 26.07 14.45
N GLN A 38 -2.38 25.61 13.66
CA GLN A 38 -1.98 26.26 12.41
C GLN A 38 -2.23 25.33 11.20
N ALA A 39 -2.19 25.88 9.98
CA ALA A 39 -2.23 25.15 8.71
C ALA A 39 -3.43 24.17 8.50
N TYR A 40 -4.67 24.66 8.63
CA TYR A 40 -5.88 23.84 8.43
C TYR A 40 -6.00 23.20 7.03
N LEU A 41 -5.51 23.86 5.98
CA LEU A 41 -5.61 23.35 4.60
C LEU A 41 -4.76 22.08 4.39
N PRO A 42 -3.44 22.07 4.68
CA PRO A 42 -2.65 20.83 4.62
C PRO A 42 -3.21 19.71 5.49
N LYS A 43 -3.72 20.03 6.70
CA LYS A 43 -4.36 19.06 7.58
C LYS A 43 -5.58 18.39 6.95
N ALA A 44 -6.46 19.18 6.31
CA ALA A 44 -7.62 18.64 5.60
C ALA A 44 -7.20 17.73 4.44
N VAL A 45 -6.15 18.11 3.69
CA VAL A 45 -5.61 17.29 2.60
C VAL A 45 -5.02 15.98 3.10
N VAL A 46 -4.32 15.98 4.25
CA VAL A 46 -3.79 14.77 4.88
C VAL A 46 -4.93 13.83 5.30
N VAL A 47 -5.96 14.34 5.98
CA VAL A 47 -7.11 13.52 6.39
C VAL A 47 -7.84 12.93 5.19
N LEU A 48 -8.05 13.74 4.15
CA LEU A 48 -8.68 13.31 2.91
C LEU A 48 -7.84 12.24 2.18
N GLY A 49 -6.52 12.44 2.08
CA GLY A 49 -5.60 11.49 1.46
C GLY A 49 -5.53 10.15 2.20
N LEU A 50 -5.43 10.18 3.54
CA LEU A 50 -5.47 8.97 4.36
C LEU A 50 -6.81 8.24 4.22
N SER A 51 -7.91 8.99 4.17
CA SER A 51 -9.25 8.43 4.06
C SER A 51 -9.47 7.73 2.71
N ILE A 52 -9.11 8.40 1.60
CA ILE A 52 -9.26 7.82 0.25
C ILE A 52 -8.34 6.60 0.11
N ALA A 53 -7.09 6.67 0.55
CA ALA A 53 -6.17 5.52 0.49
C ALA A 53 -6.70 4.31 1.27
N ALA A 54 -7.22 4.51 2.48
CA ALA A 54 -7.82 3.45 3.28
C ALA A 54 -9.10 2.88 2.63
N LEU A 55 -9.93 3.75 2.03
CA LEU A 55 -11.12 3.32 1.29
C LEU A 55 -10.76 2.52 0.03
N SER A 56 -9.72 2.90 -0.71
CA SER A 56 -9.23 2.15 -1.88
C SER A 56 -8.87 0.70 -1.53
N ILE A 57 -8.34 0.46 -0.32
CA ILE A 57 -8.04 -0.89 0.19
C ILE A 57 -9.32 -1.63 0.60
N LEU A 58 -10.17 -0.97 1.39
CA LEU A 58 -11.42 -1.56 1.90
C LEU A 58 -12.47 -1.78 0.80
N MET A 59 -12.29 -1.20 -0.38
CA MET A 59 -13.18 -1.43 -1.50
C MET A 59 -13.00 -2.81 -2.15
N LEU A 60 -11.85 -3.47 -1.98
CA LEU A 60 -11.64 -4.85 -2.43
C LEU A 60 -12.60 -5.85 -1.77
N PRO A 61 -12.65 -5.98 -0.43
CA PRO A 61 -13.62 -6.88 0.21
C PRO A 61 -15.06 -6.44 -0.04
N ALA A 62 -15.33 -5.13 -0.21
CA ALA A 62 -16.65 -4.65 -0.58
C ALA A 62 -17.06 -5.13 -1.99
N ASP A 63 -16.15 -5.15 -2.97
CA ASP A 63 -16.41 -5.65 -4.34
C ASP A 63 -16.68 -7.15 -4.34
N VAL A 64 -15.90 -7.91 -3.55
CA VAL A 64 -16.12 -9.35 -3.36
C VAL A 64 -17.50 -9.61 -2.75
N ALA A 65 -17.85 -8.89 -1.68
CA ALA A 65 -19.16 -9.03 -1.03
C ALA A 65 -20.31 -8.61 -1.96
N ASN A 66 -20.14 -7.54 -2.74
CA ASN A 66 -21.13 -7.04 -3.68
C ASN A 66 -21.39 -8.03 -4.83
N ARG A 67 -20.34 -8.68 -5.35
CA ARG A 67 -20.50 -9.73 -6.37
C ARG A 67 -21.13 -10.99 -5.79
N GLN A 68 -20.70 -11.43 -4.62
CA GLN A 68 -21.26 -12.61 -3.95
C GLN A 68 -22.76 -12.47 -3.71
N ALA A 69 -23.25 -11.25 -3.43
CA ALA A 69 -24.66 -10.96 -3.24
C ALA A 69 -25.53 -11.31 -4.48
N CYS A 70 -24.95 -11.33 -5.70
CA CYS A 70 -25.71 -11.63 -6.92
C CYS A 70 -25.53 -13.07 -7.46
N ILE A 71 -24.58 -13.87 -6.95
CA ILE A 71 -24.25 -15.20 -7.51
C ILE A 71 -25.44 -16.18 -7.44
N HIS A 72 -26.39 -15.97 -6.53
CA HIS A 72 -27.55 -16.86 -6.34
C HIS A 72 -28.86 -16.25 -6.84
N ALA A 73 -28.81 -15.14 -7.58
CA ALA A 73 -30.01 -14.54 -8.11
C ALA A 73 -30.48 -15.27 -9.37
N ILE A 74 -31.72 -15.77 -9.32
CA ILE A 74 -32.35 -16.57 -10.39
C ILE A 74 -32.86 -15.67 -11.54
N TYR A 75 -32.91 -14.34 -11.34
CA TYR A 75 -33.42 -13.37 -12.31
C TYR A 75 -32.32 -12.44 -12.82
N SER A 76 -32.29 -12.21 -14.13
CA SER A 76 -31.26 -11.47 -14.88
C SER A 76 -31.12 -9.97 -14.52
N GLY A 77 -32.04 -9.39 -13.74
CA GLY A 77 -31.97 -8.00 -13.26
C GLY A 77 -31.71 -7.82 -11.77
N ALA A 78 -31.48 -8.89 -11.01
CA ALA A 78 -31.20 -8.77 -9.57
C ALA A 78 -29.85 -8.10 -9.26
N CYS A 79 -28.89 -8.16 -10.20
CA CYS A 79 -27.61 -7.48 -10.06
C CYS A 79 -27.72 -5.95 -10.21
N ASP A 80 -28.82 -5.42 -10.76
CA ASP A 80 -29.02 -3.96 -10.89
C ASP A 80 -29.30 -3.28 -9.54
N LEU A 81 -29.67 -4.06 -8.51
CA LEU A 81 -29.83 -3.57 -7.13
C LEU A 81 -28.54 -3.57 -6.32
N THR A 82 -27.41 -3.99 -6.90
CA THR A 82 -26.10 -4.01 -6.23
C THR A 82 -25.35 -2.70 -6.44
N LEU A 83 -24.32 -2.45 -5.63
CA LEU A 83 -23.51 -1.24 -5.77
C LEU A 83 -22.81 -1.24 -7.14
N PRO A 84 -22.80 -0.11 -7.87
CA PRO A 84 -22.16 -0.03 -9.17
C PRO A 84 -20.64 0.05 -8.99
N MET A 85 -19.99 -1.11 -8.79
CA MET A 85 -18.57 -1.18 -8.44
C MET A 85 -17.62 -0.66 -9.53
N LYS A 86 -17.95 -0.83 -10.82
CA LYS A 86 -17.13 -0.33 -11.94
C LYS A 86 -16.95 1.20 -11.90
N PRO A 87 -18.02 2.02 -11.87
CA PRO A 87 -17.85 3.47 -11.75
C PRO A 87 -17.31 3.90 -10.40
N LEU A 88 -17.58 3.19 -9.30
CA LEU A 88 -16.96 3.47 -8.00
C LEU A 88 -15.44 3.29 -8.01
N TRP A 89 -14.94 2.21 -8.63
CA TRP A 89 -13.50 1.98 -8.82
C TRP A 89 -12.88 3.09 -9.67
N LEU A 90 -13.52 3.44 -10.78
CA LEU A 90 -13.03 4.52 -11.65
C LEU A 90 -13.01 5.86 -10.91
N PHE A 91 -14.05 6.17 -10.13
CA PHE A 91 -14.12 7.41 -9.37
C PHE A 91 -12.99 7.52 -8.35
N ILE A 92 -12.78 6.47 -7.55
CA ILE A 92 -11.72 6.45 -6.54
C ILE A 92 -10.34 6.54 -7.19
N TYR A 93 -10.08 5.81 -8.27
CA TYR A 93 -8.78 5.89 -8.94
C TYR A 93 -8.50 7.23 -9.61
N VAL A 94 -9.52 7.87 -10.16
CA VAL A 94 -9.40 9.24 -10.67
C VAL A 94 -9.18 10.22 -9.52
N ALA A 95 -9.89 10.05 -8.39
CA ALA A 95 -9.69 10.86 -7.19
C ALA A 95 -8.26 10.70 -6.63
N ASP A 96 -7.72 9.47 -6.56
CA ASP A 96 -6.35 9.19 -6.16
C ASP A 96 -5.34 9.87 -7.09
N ALA A 97 -5.53 9.78 -8.41
CA ALA A 97 -4.68 10.45 -9.38
C ALA A 97 -4.72 11.99 -9.21
N LEU A 98 -5.91 12.57 -9.05
CA LEU A 98 -6.06 14.01 -8.80
C LEU A 98 -5.39 14.42 -7.49
N LEU A 99 -5.52 13.61 -6.44
CA LEU A 99 -4.96 13.90 -5.14
C LEU A 99 -3.42 13.90 -5.19
N VAL A 100 -2.82 12.90 -5.82
CA VAL A 100 -1.36 12.76 -5.94
C VAL A 100 -0.75 13.80 -6.86
N PHE A 101 -1.35 14.07 -8.02
CA PHE A 101 -0.74 14.96 -9.03
C PHE A 101 -1.11 16.45 -8.85
N PHE A 102 -2.20 16.76 -8.14
CA PHE A 102 -2.68 18.14 -8.00
C PHE A 102 -2.82 18.58 -6.56
N VAL A 103 -3.62 17.88 -5.74
CA VAL A 103 -4.01 18.36 -4.41
C VAL A 103 -2.84 18.34 -3.42
N ILE A 104 -2.06 17.25 -3.37
CA ILE A 104 -0.88 17.15 -2.50
C ILE A 104 0.19 18.17 -2.91
N PRO A 105 0.64 18.24 -4.19
CA PRO A 105 1.61 19.25 -4.60
C PRO A 105 1.14 20.68 -4.31
N PHE A 106 -0.15 20.96 -4.53
CA PHE A 106 -0.73 22.25 -4.18
C PHE A 106 -0.62 22.55 -2.68
N ALA A 107 -1.01 21.61 -1.82
CA ALA A 107 -0.92 21.77 -0.37
C ALA A 107 0.53 21.94 0.09
N MET A 108 1.47 21.22 -0.52
CA MET A 108 2.90 21.32 -0.26
C MET A 108 3.44 22.72 -0.63
N PHE A 109 3.23 23.18 -1.85
CA PHE A 109 3.66 24.52 -2.28
C PHE A 109 2.95 25.65 -1.52
N TYR A 110 1.69 25.44 -1.11
CA TYR A 110 0.96 26.38 -0.28
C TYR A 110 1.55 26.47 1.14
N TYR A 111 1.96 25.33 1.71
CA TYR A 111 2.58 25.26 3.03
C TYR A 111 4.01 25.82 3.04
N GLU A 112 4.80 25.53 2.01
CA GLU A 112 6.16 26.05 1.85
C GLU A 112 6.20 27.53 1.41
N GLY A 113 5.06 28.12 1.07
CA GLY A 113 4.97 29.52 0.70
C GLY A 113 5.26 30.46 1.87
N ASP A 114 6.08 31.50 1.63
CA ASP A 114 6.48 32.48 2.65
C ASP A 114 5.33 32.90 3.58
N LEU A 115 5.56 32.71 4.88
CA LEU A 115 4.65 33.09 5.97
C LEU A 115 4.39 34.61 6.04
N ASP A 116 5.16 35.41 5.30
CA ASP A 116 5.04 36.87 5.25
C ASP A 116 4.05 37.36 4.17
N LYS A 117 3.66 36.50 3.23
CA LYS A 117 2.73 36.86 2.13
C LYS A 117 1.28 36.71 2.54
N THR A 118 0.38 37.49 1.95
CA THR A 118 -1.07 37.32 2.19
C THR A 118 -1.58 35.96 1.69
N VAL A 119 -2.66 35.43 2.27
CA VAL A 119 -3.26 34.14 1.88
C VAL A 119 -3.53 34.06 0.37
N GLY A 120 -4.02 35.16 -0.22
CA GLY A 120 -4.31 35.23 -1.66
C GLY A 120 -3.06 35.18 -2.53
N GLU A 121 -1.95 35.79 -2.11
CA GLU A 121 -0.68 35.75 -2.85
C GLU A 121 -0.02 34.39 -2.77
N ARG A 122 -0.09 33.72 -1.62
CA ARG A 122 0.36 32.32 -1.47
C ARG A 122 -0.44 31.40 -2.37
N MET A 123 -1.77 31.55 -2.38
CA MET A 123 -2.63 30.73 -3.22
C MET A 123 -2.33 30.94 -4.71
N LYS A 124 -2.11 32.18 -5.16
CA LYS A 124 -1.68 32.47 -6.54
C LYS A 124 -0.30 31.88 -6.86
N SER A 125 0.65 31.96 -5.92
CA SER A 125 2.00 31.40 -6.10
C SER A 125 1.95 29.88 -6.22
N ALA A 126 1.28 29.20 -5.28
CA ALA A 126 1.09 27.75 -5.30
C ALA A 126 0.36 27.30 -6.57
N LEU A 127 -0.71 27.99 -6.98
CA LEU A 127 -1.45 27.66 -8.19
C LEU A 127 -0.59 27.78 -9.45
N LYS A 128 0.31 28.78 -9.54
CA LYS A 128 1.24 28.93 -10.67
C LYS A 128 2.23 27.76 -10.76
N TRP A 129 2.78 27.34 -9.63
CA TRP A 129 3.71 26.20 -9.58
C TRP A 129 3.01 24.90 -9.94
N VAL A 130 1.83 24.64 -9.38
CA VAL A 130 1.02 23.47 -9.71
C VAL A 130 0.64 23.48 -11.19
N LEU A 131 0.20 24.62 -11.73
CA LEU A 131 -0.15 24.72 -13.15
C LEU A 131 1.05 24.43 -14.05
N CYS A 132 2.24 24.93 -13.70
CA CYS A 132 3.48 24.62 -14.42
C CYS A 132 3.78 23.12 -14.38
N SER A 133 3.73 22.50 -13.20
CA SER A 133 3.95 21.06 -13.03
C SER A 133 2.93 20.23 -13.81
N VAL A 134 1.66 20.60 -13.77
CA VAL A 134 0.57 19.95 -14.50
C VAL A 134 0.75 20.08 -16.00
N LEU A 135 1.16 21.24 -16.49
CA LEU A 135 1.41 21.44 -17.92
C LEU A 135 2.56 20.55 -18.39
N VAL A 136 3.67 20.51 -17.65
CA VAL A 136 4.82 19.66 -17.99
C VAL A 136 4.44 18.17 -17.92
N CYS A 137 3.88 17.72 -16.80
CA CYS A 137 3.46 16.33 -16.62
C CYS A 137 2.35 15.93 -17.60
N GLY A 138 1.36 16.79 -17.82
CA GLY A 138 0.24 16.57 -18.74
C GLY A 138 0.69 16.49 -20.20
N LEU A 139 1.63 17.33 -20.62
CA LEU A 139 2.21 17.28 -21.97
C LEU A 139 2.98 15.97 -22.17
N VAL A 140 3.77 15.56 -21.19
CA VAL A 140 4.47 14.27 -21.19
C VAL A 140 3.46 13.11 -21.27
N LEU A 141 2.41 13.12 -20.46
CA LEU A 141 1.35 12.10 -20.48
C LEU A 141 0.61 12.05 -21.81
N LEU A 142 0.33 13.20 -22.43
CA LEU A 142 -0.31 13.30 -23.75
C LEU A 142 0.57 12.72 -24.85
N ILE A 143 1.88 12.99 -24.84
CA ILE A 143 2.83 12.39 -25.78
C ILE A 143 2.84 10.86 -25.59
N PHE A 144 2.94 10.38 -24.35
CA PHE A 144 2.91 8.95 -24.05
C PHE A 144 1.58 8.30 -24.45
N TYR A 145 0.45 8.97 -24.25
CA TYR A 145 -0.86 8.50 -24.69
C TYR A 145 -0.94 8.41 -26.23
N GLY A 146 -0.39 9.40 -26.95
CA GLY A 146 -0.34 9.37 -28.41
C GLY A 146 0.48 8.21 -28.97
N LEU A 147 1.58 7.85 -28.30
CA LEU A 147 2.50 6.79 -28.74
C LEU A 147 2.11 5.39 -28.25
N LEU A 148 1.67 5.27 -26.99
CA LEU A 148 1.48 4.00 -26.27
C LEU A 148 0.03 3.77 -25.80
N GLY A 149 -0.91 4.67 -26.09
CA GLY A 149 -2.33 4.56 -25.70
C GLY A 149 -3.16 3.58 -26.52
N LYS A 150 -2.53 2.61 -27.19
CA LYS A 150 -3.20 1.54 -27.94
C LYS A 150 -3.15 0.23 -27.15
N VAL A 151 -4.25 -0.49 -27.17
CA VAL A 151 -4.41 -1.80 -26.55
C VAL A 151 -4.61 -2.83 -27.67
N ASP A 152 -3.86 -3.93 -27.57
CA ASP A 152 -3.87 -5.04 -28.52
C ASP A 152 -4.54 -6.25 -27.86
N PHE A 153 -5.74 -6.59 -28.31
CA PHE A 153 -6.48 -7.77 -27.89
C PHE A 153 -6.17 -8.95 -28.81
N THR A 154 -5.93 -10.12 -28.23
CA THR A 154 -5.83 -11.36 -29.00
C THR A 154 -7.25 -11.88 -29.23
N VAL A 155 -7.69 -11.88 -30.49
CA VAL A 155 -9.04 -12.33 -30.88
C VAL A 155 -8.93 -13.45 -31.92
N ARG A 156 -9.90 -14.36 -31.93
CA ARG A 156 -10.04 -15.36 -32.99
C ARG A 156 -11.07 -14.87 -33.98
N HIS A 157 -10.66 -14.70 -35.23
CA HIS A 157 -11.62 -14.39 -36.29
C HIS A 157 -12.35 -15.67 -36.67
N LEU A 158 -13.64 -15.72 -36.37
CA LEU A 158 -14.53 -16.80 -36.75
C LEU A 158 -15.27 -16.38 -38.02
N SER A 159 -15.07 -17.13 -39.10
CA SER A 159 -15.88 -17.02 -40.31
C SER A 159 -16.81 -18.21 -40.37
N SER A 160 -18.12 -17.99 -40.21
CA SER A 160 -19.14 -18.98 -40.52
C SER A 160 -19.67 -18.73 -41.92
N SER A 161 -19.71 -19.75 -42.77
CA SER A 161 -20.45 -19.68 -44.04
C SER A 161 -21.95 -19.81 -43.76
N VAL A 162 -22.77 -19.03 -44.46
CA VAL A 162 -24.21 -19.22 -44.48
C VAL A 162 -24.53 -20.21 -45.59
N THR A 163 -25.22 -21.29 -45.26
CA THR A 163 -25.80 -22.19 -46.26
C THR A 163 -27.22 -21.70 -46.57
N ASN A 164 -27.59 -21.67 -47.85
CA ASN A 164 -28.95 -21.32 -48.23
C ASN A 164 -29.90 -22.39 -47.67
N PHE A 165 -31.00 -21.94 -47.04
CA PHE A 165 -32.03 -22.85 -46.59
C PHE A 165 -32.62 -23.56 -47.81
N PRO A 166 -32.54 -24.89 -47.93
CA PRO A 166 -33.02 -25.60 -49.11
C PRO A 166 -34.54 -25.46 -49.22
N SER A 167 -35.02 -25.20 -50.43
CA SER A 167 -36.46 -25.13 -50.74
C SER A 167 -37.13 -26.51 -50.83
N THR A 168 -36.36 -27.58 -50.65
CA THR A 168 -36.80 -28.96 -50.71
C THR A 168 -36.51 -29.65 -49.38
N TRP A 169 -37.58 -30.04 -48.68
CA TRP A 169 -37.58 -30.75 -47.40
C TRP A 169 -37.12 -32.24 -47.38
N PRO A 170 -36.81 -32.96 -48.49
CA PRO A 170 -36.40 -34.36 -48.39
C PRO A 170 -35.06 -34.60 -47.70
N GLU A 171 -34.20 -33.57 -47.61
CA GLU A 171 -32.83 -33.70 -47.07
C GLU A 171 -32.77 -33.60 -45.55
N PHE A 172 -33.78 -33.00 -44.91
CA PHE A 172 -33.84 -32.85 -43.47
C PHE A 172 -34.91 -33.74 -42.86
N THR A 173 -34.48 -34.79 -42.19
CA THR A 173 -35.33 -35.69 -41.41
C THR A 173 -34.92 -35.64 -39.95
N SER A 174 -35.73 -36.21 -39.05
CA SER A 174 -35.32 -36.39 -37.64
C SER A 174 -33.99 -37.17 -37.47
N THR A 175 -33.55 -37.86 -38.52
CA THR A 175 -32.29 -38.63 -38.58
C THR A 175 -31.17 -37.91 -39.35
N LYS A 176 -31.45 -36.80 -40.01
CA LYS A 176 -30.49 -35.94 -40.73
C LYS A 176 -30.83 -34.46 -40.44
N PRO A 177 -30.49 -33.95 -39.24
CA PRO A 177 -30.74 -32.56 -38.90
C PRO A 177 -29.94 -31.59 -39.80
N CYS A 178 -30.44 -30.36 -39.93
CA CYS A 178 -29.78 -29.30 -40.69
C CYS A 178 -28.46 -28.79 -40.09
N LEU A 179 -28.18 -29.18 -38.84
CA LEU A 179 -26.96 -28.90 -38.11
C LEU A 179 -26.33 -30.23 -37.73
N ASP A 180 -25.04 -30.39 -37.99
CA ASP A 180 -24.28 -31.60 -37.66
C ASP A 180 -24.32 -31.84 -36.14
N GLN A 181 -24.28 -33.09 -35.66
CA GLN A 181 -24.39 -33.40 -34.22
C GLN A 181 -23.21 -32.86 -33.37
N THR A 182 -22.16 -32.36 -34.03
CA THR A 182 -21.03 -31.63 -33.43
C THR A 182 -21.33 -30.14 -33.18
N ALA A 183 -22.49 -29.62 -33.60
CA ALA A 183 -22.88 -28.22 -33.50
C ALA A 183 -23.17 -27.72 -32.06
N TYR A 184 -22.97 -28.55 -31.04
CA TYR A 184 -23.04 -28.14 -29.64
C TYR A 184 -21.74 -27.49 -29.14
N GLU A 185 -20.65 -27.58 -29.90
CA GLU A 185 -19.41 -26.89 -29.57
C GLU A 185 -19.36 -25.51 -30.22
N CYS A 186 -19.02 -24.49 -29.43
CA CYS A 186 -18.79 -23.15 -29.97
C CYS A 186 -17.69 -23.21 -31.04
N ALA A 187 -17.94 -22.62 -32.22
CA ALA A 187 -16.96 -22.54 -33.31
C ALA A 187 -15.60 -21.92 -32.89
N ALA A 188 -15.59 -21.16 -31.79
CA ALA A 188 -14.37 -20.66 -31.14
C ALA A 188 -13.43 -21.77 -30.64
N SER A 189 -13.99 -22.91 -30.22
CA SER A 189 -13.27 -24.05 -29.64
C SER A 189 -12.60 -24.92 -30.71
N THR A 190 -13.18 -24.97 -31.91
CA THR A 190 -12.69 -25.77 -33.04
C THR A 190 -11.86 -24.97 -34.04
N ALA A 191 -11.79 -23.64 -33.87
CA ALA A 191 -10.97 -22.78 -34.71
C ALA A 191 -9.46 -23.06 -34.56
N GLU A 192 -8.77 -23.19 -35.69
CA GLU A 192 -7.32 -23.41 -35.73
C GLU A 192 -6.54 -22.26 -35.06
N ALA A 193 -5.38 -22.57 -34.49
CA ALA A 193 -4.49 -21.55 -33.89
C ALA A 193 -4.04 -20.46 -34.89
N SER A 194 -4.11 -20.75 -36.20
CA SER A 194 -3.87 -19.82 -37.30
C SER A 194 -4.91 -18.69 -37.40
N SER A 195 -6.09 -18.85 -36.79
CA SER A 195 -7.18 -17.85 -36.76
C SER A 195 -6.97 -16.76 -35.69
N GLU A 196 -5.94 -16.88 -34.86
CA GLU A 196 -5.59 -15.87 -33.88
C GLU A 196 -5.00 -14.62 -34.54
N THR A 197 -5.68 -13.50 -34.32
CA THR A 197 -5.29 -12.20 -34.86
C THR A 197 -5.27 -11.17 -33.73
N THR A 198 -4.64 -10.03 -34.00
CA THR A 198 -4.59 -8.93 -33.04
C THR A 198 -5.58 -7.85 -33.44
N TRP A 199 -6.52 -7.55 -32.56
CA TRP A 199 -7.46 -6.45 -32.71
C TRP A 199 -7.00 -5.28 -31.84
N THR A 200 -6.79 -4.13 -32.48
CA THR A 200 -6.21 -2.96 -31.81
C THR A 200 -7.26 -1.88 -31.59
N MET A 201 -7.37 -1.37 -30.36
CA MET A 201 -8.30 -0.30 -29.98
C MET A 201 -7.56 0.76 -29.17
N ARG A 202 -7.97 2.03 -29.29
CA ARG A 202 -7.47 3.11 -28.43
C ARG A 202 -8.19 3.10 -27.09
N THR A 203 -7.44 3.22 -25.99
CA THR A 203 -8.02 3.38 -24.66
C THR A 203 -8.52 4.78 -24.43
N THR A 204 -9.52 4.94 -23.55
CA THR A 204 -9.93 6.26 -23.09
C THR A 204 -8.84 6.89 -22.23
N LEU A 205 -8.66 8.21 -22.31
CA LEU A 205 -7.64 8.95 -21.56
C LEU A 205 -7.68 8.72 -20.03
N PRO A 206 -8.84 8.68 -19.35
CA PRO A 206 -8.89 8.39 -17.91
C PRO A 206 -8.35 7.00 -17.56
N MET A 207 -8.73 5.96 -18.31
CA MET A 207 -8.21 4.61 -18.09
C MET A 207 -6.69 4.54 -18.32
N TYR A 208 -6.17 5.28 -19.30
CA TYR A 208 -4.73 5.34 -19.54
C TYR A 208 -3.96 5.98 -18.39
N ILE A 209 -4.46 7.09 -17.84
CA ILE A 209 -3.86 7.75 -16.67
C ILE A 209 -3.87 6.81 -15.46
N VAL A 210 -5.01 6.16 -15.18
CA VAL A 210 -5.11 5.18 -14.09
C VAL A 210 -4.13 4.04 -14.29
N ALA A 211 -4.06 3.46 -15.49
CA ALA A 211 -3.13 2.38 -15.80
C ALA A 211 -1.66 2.78 -15.56
N LEU A 212 -1.25 3.98 -15.98
CA LEU A 212 0.11 4.48 -15.77
C LEU A 212 0.40 4.75 -14.29
N ALA A 213 -0.54 5.36 -13.57
CA ALA A 213 -0.43 5.58 -12.12
C ALA A 213 -0.33 4.26 -11.35
N THR A 214 -1.07 3.22 -11.74
CA THR A 214 -0.97 1.88 -11.14
C THR A 214 0.37 1.23 -11.41
N ILE A 215 0.99 1.42 -12.58
CA ILE A 215 2.34 0.90 -12.86
C ILE A 215 3.37 1.57 -11.96
N ALA A 216 3.33 2.91 -11.87
CA ALA A 216 4.21 3.67 -10.99
C ALA A 216 4.01 3.25 -9.51
N GLY A 217 2.75 3.10 -9.09
CA GLY A 217 2.39 2.61 -7.77
C GLY A 217 2.87 1.18 -7.52
N SER A 218 2.80 0.30 -8.52
CA SER A 218 3.28 -1.09 -8.43
C SER A 218 4.79 -1.16 -8.23
N VAL A 219 5.57 -0.29 -8.90
CA VAL A 219 7.02 -0.18 -8.69
C VAL A 219 7.32 0.24 -7.24
N LEU A 220 6.69 1.31 -6.75
CA LEU A 220 6.91 1.81 -5.40
C LEU A 220 6.45 0.78 -4.34
N PHE A 221 5.29 0.16 -4.55
CA PHE A 221 4.75 -0.87 -3.68
C PHE A 221 5.65 -2.11 -3.63
N THR A 222 6.23 -2.53 -4.76
CA THR A 222 7.18 -3.64 -4.79
C THR A 222 8.43 -3.34 -3.97
N ILE A 223 8.95 -2.11 -4.04
CA ILE A 223 10.13 -1.70 -3.27
C ILE A 223 9.82 -1.59 -1.78
N PHE A 224 8.84 -0.79 -1.40
CA PHE A 224 8.54 -0.51 0.01
C PHE A 224 7.76 -1.64 0.67
N GLY A 225 6.79 -2.23 -0.02
CA GLY A 225 6.01 -3.36 0.46
C GLY A 225 6.85 -4.63 0.58
N GLY A 226 7.73 -4.91 -0.40
CA GLY A 226 8.62 -6.07 -0.35
C GLY A 226 9.55 -6.04 0.87
N VAL A 227 10.17 -4.89 1.13
CA VAL A 227 11.02 -4.67 2.32
C VAL A 227 10.18 -4.69 3.60
N GLY A 228 9.06 -3.96 3.63
CA GLY A 228 8.22 -3.78 4.82
C GLY A 228 7.58 -5.07 5.34
N ILE A 229 7.05 -5.91 4.44
CA ILE A 229 6.43 -7.19 4.81
C ILE A 229 7.45 -8.16 5.41
N ALA A 230 8.71 -8.12 4.98
CA ALA A 230 9.76 -8.93 5.61
C ALA A 230 10.18 -8.35 6.97
N CYS A 231 10.31 -7.02 7.09
CA CYS A 231 10.81 -6.36 8.29
C CYS A 231 9.87 -6.48 9.50
N LEU A 232 8.56 -6.32 9.31
CA LEU A 232 7.61 -6.28 10.43
C LEU A 232 7.55 -7.60 11.24
N PRO A 233 7.28 -8.78 10.65
CA PRO A 233 7.25 -10.03 11.41
C PRO A 233 8.61 -10.38 12.01
N LEU A 234 9.72 -10.12 11.29
CA LEU A 234 11.06 -10.32 11.82
C LEU A 234 11.36 -9.43 13.02
N SER A 235 10.95 -8.15 12.97
CA SER A 235 11.12 -7.22 14.09
C SER A 235 10.35 -7.68 15.32
N LEU A 236 9.14 -8.20 15.15
CA LEU A 236 8.31 -8.72 16.23
C LEU A 236 8.89 -10.00 16.84
N ILE A 237 9.37 -10.93 16.01
CA ILE A 237 10.04 -12.15 16.47
C ILE A 237 11.34 -11.82 17.21
N PHE A 238 12.17 -10.92 16.68
CA PHE A 238 13.39 -10.49 17.36
C PHE A 238 13.10 -9.72 18.65
N SER A 239 12.03 -8.92 18.69
CA SER A 239 11.58 -8.25 19.92
C SER A 239 11.26 -9.28 21.01
N TYR A 240 10.61 -10.39 20.66
CA TYR A 240 10.35 -11.48 21.62
C TYR A 240 11.62 -12.24 22.05
N ILE A 241 12.50 -12.58 21.10
CA ILE A 241 13.73 -13.33 21.39
C ILE A 241 14.67 -12.51 22.30
N ARG A 242 14.72 -11.19 22.09
CA ARG A 242 15.61 -10.26 22.80
C ARG A 242 14.98 -9.62 24.04
N ARG A 243 13.79 -10.07 24.45
CA ARG A 243 13.10 -9.53 25.62
C ARG A 243 13.98 -9.67 26.89
N PRO A 244 13.91 -8.71 27.83
CA PRO A 244 14.49 -8.90 29.14
C PRO A 244 13.80 -10.07 29.86
N LYS A 245 14.59 -10.96 30.47
CA LYS A 245 14.08 -12.19 31.11
C LYS A 245 13.89 -12.07 32.63
N ALA A 246 14.50 -11.06 33.26
CA ALA A 246 14.50 -10.90 34.70
C ALA A 246 14.28 -9.43 35.10
N VAL A 247 13.61 -9.24 36.23
CA VAL A 247 13.47 -7.94 36.90
C VAL A 247 14.78 -7.63 37.62
N ILE A 248 15.32 -6.42 37.41
CA ILE A 248 16.58 -5.99 38.03
C ILE A 248 16.35 -5.47 39.46
N THR A 249 17.36 -5.60 40.31
CA THR A 249 17.30 -5.04 41.67
C THR A 249 17.49 -3.52 41.65
N ARG A 250 16.99 -2.82 42.69
CA ARG A 250 17.13 -1.35 42.80
C ARG A 250 18.59 -0.88 42.74
N SER A 251 19.52 -1.62 43.33
CA SER A 251 20.95 -1.26 43.32
C SER A 251 21.58 -1.38 41.92
N GLN A 252 21.20 -2.41 41.16
CA GLN A 252 21.60 -2.58 39.77
C GLN A 252 21.01 -1.50 38.88
N TYR A 253 19.72 -1.20 39.04
CA TYR A 253 19.06 -0.09 38.33
C TYR A 253 19.79 1.24 38.54
N ILE A 254 20.11 1.59 39.79
CA ILE A 254 20.83 2.83 40.10
C ILE A 254 22.21 2.83 39.43
N LYS A 255 22.95 1.71 39.47
CA LYS A 255 24.26 1.62 38.84
C LYS A 255 24.17 1.83 37.32
N GLU A 256 23.26 1.14 36.64
CA GLU A 256 23.12 1.22 35.19
C GLU A 256 22.53 2.57 34.74
N ALA A 257 21.55 3.11 35.46
CA ALA A 257 21.02 4.45 35.23
C ALA A 257 22.12 5.52 35.34
N THR A 258 23.03 5.39 36.31
CA THR A 258 24.16 6.34 36.42
C THR A 258 25.16 6.21 35.26
N GLU A 259 25.40 5.00 34.74
CA GLU A 259 26.26 4.80 33.58
C GLU A 259 25.63 5.32 32.28
N LEU A 260 24.33 5.08 32.07
CA LEU A 260 23.58 5.66 30.95
C LEU A 260 23.54 7.19 31.06
N GLY A 261 23.36 7.73 32.27
CA GLY A 261 23.44 9.16 32.52
C GLY A 261 24.82 9.77 32.19
N LYS A 262 25.92 9.03 32.38
CA LYS A 262 27.26 9.47 31.95
C LYS A 262 27.36 9.50 30.42
N LYS A 263 26.91 8.45 29.73
CA LYS A 263 26.86 8.41 28.26
C LYS A 263 26.01 9.54 27.69
N ALA A 264 24.83 9.79 28.27
CA ALA A 264 23.95 10.89 27.87
C ALA A 264 24.66 12.26 27.95
N ARG A 265 25.44 12.49 29.02
CA ARG A 265 26.21 13.72 29.19
C ARG A 265 27.35 13.85 28.17
N GLU A 266 28.03 12.77 27.86
CA GLU A 266 29.07 12.74 26.82
C GLU A 266 28.47 13.03 25.45
N LEU A 267 27.33 12.41 25.13
CA LEU A 267 26.61 12.62 23.88
C LEU A 267 26.09 14.05 23.74
N LYS A 268 25.57 14.61 24.84
CA LYS A 268 25.14 16.01 24.90
C LYS A 268 26.31 16.96 24.60
N LYS A 269 27.49 16.72 25.19
CA LYS A 269 28.68 17.52 24.90
C LYS A 269 29.12 17.41 23.43
N ALA A 270 29.06 16.21 22.84
CA ALA A 270 29.37 16.01 21.43
C ALA A 270 28.37 16.75 20.51
N THR A 271 27.08 16.73 20.88
CA THR A 271 26.02 17.46 20.18
C THR A 271 26.22 18.97 20.27
N ASP A 272 26.51 19.49 21.47
CA ASP A 272 26.79 20.91 21.71
C ASP A 272 28.03 21.38 20.92
N ALA A 273 29.06 20.54 20.80
CA ALA A 273 30.23 20.83 19.98
C ALA A 273 29.88 20.92 18.48
N LEU A 274 29.08 19.98 17.96
CA LEU A 274 28.59 20.01 16.58
C LEU A 274 27.68 21.21 16.31
N HIS A 275 26.89 21.65 17.29
CA HIS A 275 26.05 22.84 17.16
C HIS A 275 26.89 24.14 17.14
N ARG A 276 28.04 24.16 17.83
CA ARG A 276 29.01 25.27 17.71
C ARG A 276 29.69 25.29 16.34
N GLU A 277 30.04 24.14 15.79
CA GLU A 277 30.57 24.01 14.42
C GLU A 277 29.53 24.44 13.36
N GLU A 278 28.24 24.24 13.63
CA GLU A 278 27.18 24.73 12.75
C GLU A 278 27.14 26.26 12.73
N LYS A 279 27.25 26.91 13.91
CA LYS A 279 27.27 28.38 14.03
C LYS A 279 28.50 29.01 13.40
N SER A 280 29.63 28.30 13.32
CA SER A 280 30.83 28.77 12.60
C SER A 280 30.72 28.59 11.08
N GLY A 281 29.60 28.08 10.56
CA GLY A 281 29.29 28.04 9.13
C GLY A 281 29.86 26.84 8.36
N SER A 282 30.51 25.87 9.02
CA SER A 282 31.12 24.71 8.35
C SER A 282 30.15 23.53 8.27
N LYS A 283 29.24 23.55 7.29
CA LYS A 283 28.32 22.43 6.99
C LYS A 283 28.92 21.38 6.05
N ASP A 284 30.16 20.97 6.34
CA ASP A 284 30.91 20.01 5.53
C ASP A 284 30.35 18.57 5.59
N LYS A 285 30.77 17.73 4.63
CA LYS A 285 30.42 16.30 4.59
C LYS A 285 30.84 15.56 5.87
N LYS A 286 31.93 15.99 6.53
CA LYS A 286 32.40 15.46 7.82
C LYS A 286 31.44 15.79 8.96
N TRP A 287 30.95 17.03 9.04
CA TRP A 287 29.94 17.44 10.02
C TRP A 287 28.67 16.61 9.88
N ARG A 288 28.14 16.46 8.64
CA ARG A 288 26.95 15.63 8.39
C ARG A 288 27.13 14.17 8.82
N LYS A 289 28.33 13.62 8.66
CA LYS A 289 28.66 12.25 9.10
C LYS A 289 28.68 12.15 10.63
N ASN A 290 29.26 13.15 11.31
CA ASN A 290 29.31 13.19 12.77
C ASN A 290 27.92 13.39 13.39
N VAL A 291 27.09 14.27 12.81
CA VAL A 291 25.69 14.44 13.22
C VAL A 291 24.93 13.13 13.13
N LYS A 292 25.02 12.41 11.99
CA LYS A 292 24.39 11.09 11.84
C LYS A 292 24.92 10.04 12.82
N ALA A 293 26.21 10.12 13.19
CA ALA A 293 26.78 9.20 14.16
C ALA A 293 26.23 9.46 15.57
N VAL A 294 26.16 10.73 15.97
CA VAL A 294 25.58 11.16 17.26
C VAL A 294 24.08 10.83 17.32
N GLU A 295 23.34 11.09 16.25
CA GLU A 295 21.90 10.76 16.13
C GLU A 295 21.68 9.24 16.29
N LYS A 296 22.53 8.41 15.66
CA LYS A 296 22.47 6.96 15.82
C LYS A 296 22.78 6.52 17.25
N GLU A 297 23.78 7.11 17.90
CA GLU A 297 24.11 6.79 19.29
C GLU A 297 23.04 7.27 20.28
N LEU A 298 22.39 8.40 19.99
CA LEU A 298 21.24 8.88 20.77
C LEU A 298 20.08 7.90 20.69
N PHE A 299 19.75 7.42 19.49
CA PHE A 299 18.69 6.44 19.30
C PHE A 299 18.99 5.13 20.07
N LEU A 300 20.24 4.65 20.04
CA LEU A 300 20.64 3.47 20.83
C LEU A 300 20.55 3.73 22.35
N LEU A 301 20.86 4.95 22.79
CA LEU A 301 20.76 5.34 24.18
C LEU A 301 19.29 5.41 24.64
N GLU A 302 18.40 5.94 23.81
CA GLU A 302 16.95 5.95 24.07
C GLU A 302 16.39 4.53 24.15
N GLU A 303 16.79 3.62 23.24
CA GLU A 303 16.46 2.20 23.31
C GLU A 303 16.96 1.55 24.61
N ASP A 304 18.21 1.81 25.02
CA ASP A 304 18.80 1.29 26.26
C ASP A 304 18.06 1.82 27.51
N VAL A 305 17.69 3.10 27.54
CA VAL A 305 16.93 3.72 28.65
C VAL A 305 15.52 3.13 28.73
N LYS A 306 14.84 3.01 27.60
CA LYS A 306 13.51 2.40 27.53
C LYS A 306 13.54 0.94 28.01
N ALA A 307 14.55 0.18 27.61
CA ALA A 307 14.74 -1.18 28.10
C ALA A 307 14.94 -1.21 29.62
N LEU A 308 15.74 -0.28 30.17
CA LEU A 308 15.98 -0.17 31.61
C LEU A 308 14.68 0.18 32.38
N GLU A 309 13.85 1.06 31.85
CA GLU A 309 12.53 1.40 32.42
C GLU A 309 11.56 0.21 32.38
N GLU A 310 11.56 -0.57 31.29
CA GLU A 310 10.75 -1.78 31.19
C GLU A 310 11.19 -2.89 32.17
N MET A 311 12.49 -2.95 32.52
CA MET A 311 13.05 -3.92 33.47
C MET A 311 12.85 -3.55 34.95
N TYR A 312 12.53 -2.28 35.24
CA TYR A 312 12.27 -1.81 36.60
C TYR A 312 11.02 -0.89 36.63
N PRO A 313 9.81 -1.48 36.60
CA PRO A 313 8.59 -0.68 36.65
C PRO A 313 8.49 0.09 37.96
N GLN A 314 8.55 1.42 37.88
CA GLN A 314 8.43 2.30 39.03
C GLN A 314 6.94 2.57 39.33
N GLY A 315 6.44 2.11 40.48
CA GLY A 315 5.07 2.37 40.92
C GLY A 315 4.55 1.35 41.94
N ASP A 316 3.35 1.61 42.47
CA ASP A 316 2.68 0.77 43.49
C ASP A 316 2.22 -0.60 42.94
N GLN A 317 2.17 -0.74 41.60
CA GLN A 317 1.77 -1.97 40.90
C GLN A 317 2.89 -2.50 39.97
N ALA A 318 4.11 -2.63 40.48
CA ALA A 318 5.27 -3.10 39.71
C ALA A 318 5.05 -4.49 39.06
N GLU A 319 4.37 -5.40 39.76
CA GLU A 319 4.12 -6.77 39.29
C GLU A 319 3.15 -6.82 38.09
N THR A 320 2.09 -6.00 38.10
CA THR A 320 1.11 -5.95 37.00
C THR A 320 1.69 -5.28 35.76
N ALA A 321 2.52 -4.23 35.94
CA ALA A 321 3.24 -3.57 34.86
C ALA A 321 4.23 -4.53 34.18
N TRP A 322 4.97 -5.33 34.95
CA TRP A 322 5.84 -6.37 34.41
C TRP A 322 5.06 -7.50 33.71
N ALA A 323 3.93 -7.94 34.27
CA ALA A 323 3.08 -8.92 33.60
C ALA A 323 2.56 -8.41 32.24
N LEU A 324 2.17 -7.13 32.16
CA LEU A 324 1.74 -6.48 30.92
C LEU A 324 2.85 -6.34 29.88
N THR A 325 4.09 -6.02 30.30
CA THR A 325 5.23 -5.96 29.37
C THR A 325 5.53 -7.33 28.78
N VAL A 326 5.58 -8.38 29.61
CA VAL A 326 5.76 -9.78 29.18
C VAL A 326 4.64 -10.23 28.25
N LEU A 327 3.38 -9.94 28.58
CA LEU A 327 2.23 -10.24 27.74
C LEU A 327 2.31 -9.49 26.40
N GLY A 328 2.76 -8.24 26.40
CA GLY A 328 3.04 -7.47 25.20
C GLY A 328 4.08 -8.13 24.30
N TYR A 329 5.17 -8.67 24.86
CA TYR A 329 6.17 -9.42 24.09
C TYR A 329 5.62 -10.74 23.52
N MET A 330 4.76 -11.45 24.26
CA MET A 330 4.07 -12.65 23.75
C MET A 330 3.09 -12.29 22.62
N ALA A 331 2.34 -11.20 22.76
CA ALA A 331 1.45 -10.70 21.72
C ALA A 331 2.21 -10.33 20.45
N LYS A 332 3.38 -9.69 20.56
CA LYS A 332 4.27 -9.42 19.41
C LYS A 332 4.66 -10.71 18.69
N LEU A 333 5.04 -11.77 19.41
CA LEU A 333 5.37 -13.06 18.80
C LEU A 333 4.17 -13.65 18.04
N VAL A 334 2.99 -13.67 18.66
CA VAL A 334 1.77 -14.19 18.03
C VAL A 334 1.42 -13.38 16.78
N LEU A 335 1.48 -12.05 16.85
CA LEU A 335 1.26 -11.17 15.69
C LEU A 335 2.33 -11.35 14.60
N GLY A 336 3.59 -11.61 14.98
CA GLY A 336 4.66 -11.91 14.03
C GLY A 336 4.40 -13.23 13.27
N ILE A 337 4.02 -14.29 13.99
CA ILE A 337 3.71 -15.60 13.40
C ILE A 337 2.43 -15.53 12.56
N LEU A 338 1.37 -14.91 13.08
CA LEU A 338 0.13 -14.69 12.35
C LEU A 338 0.35 -13.81 11.12
N GLY A 339 1.22 -12.81 11.19
CA GLY A 339 1.61 -11.98 10.04
C GLY A 339 2.28 -12.79 8.93
N VAL A 340 3.16 -13.73 9.29
CA VAL A 340 3.79 -14.66 8.32
C VAL A 340 2.74 -15.62 7.74
N ILE A 341 1.88 -16.19 8.57
CA ILE A 341 0.82 -17.12 8.12
C ILE A 341 -0.18 -16.39 7.22
N GLN A 342 -0.61 -15.19 7.58
CA GLN A 342 -1.53 -14.36 6.79
C GLN A 342 -0.87 -13.93 5.48
N PHE A 343 0.42 -13.58 5.48
CA PHE A 343 1.14 -13.31 4.24
C PHE A 343 1.15 -14.53 3.33
N CYS A 344 1.46 -15.72 3.86
CA CYS A 344 1.39 -16.96 3.08
C CYS A 344 -0.05 -17.23 2.60
N ALA A 345 -1.05 -17.11 3.46
CA ALA A 345 -2.45 -17.37 3.13
C ALA A 345 -3.01 -16.36 2.11
N THR A 346 -2.55 -15.11 2.12
CA THR A 346 -2.98 -14.07 1.16
C THR A 346 -2.22 -14.16 -0.16
N ALA A 347 -0.90 -14.44 -0.12
CA ALA A 347 -0.09 -14.69 -1.30
C ALA A 347 -0.54 -15.94 -2.08
N PHE A 348 -1.06 -16.96 -1.37
CA PHE A 348 -1.54 -18.21 -1.98
C PHE A 348 -3.06 -18.29 -2.17
N GLY A 349 -3.87 -17.60 -1.36
CA GLY A 349 -5.31 -17.85 -1.28
C GLY A 349 -6.20 -17.02 -2.21
N TYR A 350 -5.81 -15.79 -2.59
CA TYR A 350 -6.76 -14.87 -3.24
C TYR A 350 -6.08 -13.86 -4.18
N TYR A 351 -5.47 -14.34 -5.27
CA TYR A 351 -5.32 -13.52 -6.48
C TYR A 351 -6.67 -13.37 -7.20
N ALA A 352 -7.65 -12.85 -6.44
CA ALA A 352 -8.98 -12.40 -6.81
C ALA A 352 -9.70 -13.24 -7.90
N GLN A 353 -10.51 -14.21 -7.48
CA GLN A 353 -11.55 -14.72 -8.37
C GLN A 353 -12.54 -13.57 -8.68
N ALA A 354 -12.51 -13.13 -9.95
CA ALA A 354 -13.55 -12.34 -10.60
C ALA A 354 -14.02 -11.06 -9.88
N THR A 355 -13.13 -10.15 -9.47
CA THR A 355 -13.52 -8.78 -9.02
C THR A 355 -13.57 -7.79 -10.18
N ALA A 356 -14.26 -6.65 -10.03
CA ALA A 356 -14.29 -5.60 -11.05
C ALA A 356 -12.90 -4.94 -11.22
N ALA A 357 -12.13 -4.86 -10.14
CA ALA A 357 -10.72 -4.51 -10.19
C ALA A 357 -9.95 -5.48 -11.11
N GLN A 358 -10.14 -6.80 -10.98
CA GLN A 358 -9.50 -7.78 -11.86
C GLN A 358 -9.94 -7.65 -13.33
N GLU A 359 -11.17 -7.23 -13.61
CA GLU A 359 -11.60 -6.97 -14.99
C GLU A 359 -10.83 -5.77 -15.59
N ILE A 360 -10.67 -4.69 -14.82
CA ILE A 360 -9.94 -3.48 -15.24
C ILE A 360 -8.44 -3.76 -15.34
N PHE A 361 -7.81 -4.33 -14.31
CA PHE A 361 -6.37 -4.60 -14.24
C PHE A 361 -5.94 -5.83 -15.06
N GLY A 362 -6.78 -6.85 -15.12
CA GLY A 362 -6.51 -8.09 -15.84
C GLY A 362 -6.66 -7.93 -17.34
N HIS A 363 -7.78 -7.40 -17.83
CA HIS A 363 -7.99 -7.29 -19.28
C HIS A 363 -7.38 -6.03 -19.91
N THR A 364 -7.46 -4.87 -19.25
CA THR A 364 -7.05 -3.60 -19.88
C THR A 364 -5.54 -3.40 -19.81
N LEU A 365 -4.92 -3.69 -18.67
CA LEU A 365 -3.48 -3.51 -18.45
C LEU A 365 -2.64 -4.62 -19.09
N GLN A 366 -3.11 -5.87 -19.10
CA GLN A 366 -2.39 -6.95 -19.80
C GLN A 366 -2.46 -6.84 -21.32
N SER A 367 -3.39 -6.05 -21.88
CA SER A 367 -3.48 -5.84 -23.32
C SER A 367 -2.86 -4.52 -23.79
N LEU A 368 -2.35 -3.67 -22.88
CA LEU A 368 -1.71 -2.40 -23.22
C LEU A 368 -0.36 -2.62 -23.92
N ARG A 369 -0.16 -1.94 -25.06
CA ARG A 369 1.02 -2.15 -25.91
C ARG A 369 2.31 -1.74 -25.18
N GLY A 370 3.31 -2.63 -25.18
CA GLY A 370 4.56 -2.48 -24.45
C GLY A 370 4.50 -2.96 -22.99
N ILE A 371 3.50 -2.52 -22.22
CA ILE A 371 3.36 -2.83 -20.78
C ILE A 371 2.87 -4.27 -20.53
N ARG A 372 2.18 -4.88 -21.49
CA ARG A 372 1.68 -6.28 -21.44
C ARG A 372 2.68 -7.28 -20.86
N TYR A 373 3.97 -7.17 -21.19
CA TYR A 373 4.98 -8.13 -20.77
C TYR A 373 5.26 -8.09 -19.26
N LEU A 374 5.18 -6.91 -18.62
CA LEU A 374 5.42 -6.77 -17.19
C LEU A 374 4.40 -7.56 -16.36
N TYR A 375 3.14 -7.52 -16.79
CA TYR A 375 2.04 -8.23 -16.12
C TYR A 375 1.91 -9.68 -16.58
N LYS A 376 2.13 -9.99 -17.88
CA LYS A 376 2.09 -11.36 -18.39
C LYS A 376 3.11 -12.27 -17.69
N TYR A 377 4.30 -11.75 -17.39
CA TYR A 377 5.37 -12.50 -16.72
C TYR A 377 5.40 -12.30 -15.20
N ASN A 378 4.41 -11.62 -14.61
CA ASN A 378 4.35 -11.34 -13.17
C ASN A 378 5.64 -10.71 -12.61
N VAL A 379 6.25 -9.79 -13.37
CA VAL A 379 7.57 -9.23 -13.06
C VAL A 379 7.56 -8.52 -11.71
N PHE A 380 6.49 -7.79 -11.40
CA PHE A 380 6.35 -7.07 -10.13
C PHE A 380 6.23 -8.02 -8.93
N GLN A 381 5.53 -9.14 -9.07
CA GLN A 381 5.40 -10.15 -8.02
C GLN A 381 6.73 -10.87 -7.76
N TRP A 382 7.44 -11.26 -8.83
CA TRP A 382 8.78 -11.86 -8.68
C TRP A 382 9.77 -10.89 -8.03
N LEU A 383 9.78 -9.63 -8.47
CA LEU A 383 10.61 -8.59 -7.86
C LEU A 383 10.24 -8.35 -6.39
N PHE A 384 8.95 -8.37 -6.05
CA PHE A 384 8.44 -8.26 -4.67
C PHE A 384 9.00 -9.37 -3.79
N VAL A 385 8.85 -10.62 -4.22
CA VAL A 385 9.31 -11.80 -3.47
C VAL A 385 10.84 -11.79 -3.35
N LEU A 386 11.56 -11.43 -4.41
CA LEU A 386 13.02 -11.31 -4.37
C LEU A 386 13.49 -10.27 -3.35
N LEU A 387 12.88 -9.09 -3.33
CA LEU A 387 13.21 -8.05 -2.36
C LEU A 387 12.85 -8.47 -0.93
N ALA A 388 11.71 -9.14 -0.74
CA ALA A 388 11.31 -9.67 0.56
C ALA A 388 12.30 -10.73 1.07
N ILE A 389 12.69 -11.70 0.23
CA ILE A 389 13.68 -12.73 0.57
C ILE A 389 15.04 -12.10 0.85
N PHE A 390 15.50 -11.18 0.00
CA PHE A 390 16.78 -10.50 0.19
C PHE A 390 16.80 -9.74 1.52
N THR A 391 15.72 -9.02 1.83
CA THR A 391 15.57 -8.29 3.10
C THR A 391 15.53 -9.25 4.28
N PHE A 392 14.79 -10.37 4.17
CA PHE A 392 14.71 -11.39 5.20
C PHE A 392 16.10 -11.98 5.50
N VAL A 393 16.84 -12.41 4.47
CA VAL A 393 18.18 -12.97 4.62
C VAL A 393 19.16 -11.92 5.17
N TYR A 394 19.12 -10.70 4.65
CA TYR A 394 19.96 -9.61 5.13
C TYR A 394 19.69 -9.32 6.61
N TYR A 395 18.43 -9.22 7.02
CA TYR A 395 18.05 -8.89 8.39
C TYR A 395 18.27 -10.06 9.34
N ALA A 396 18.07 -11.31 8.90
CA ALA A 396 18.45 -12.49 9.67
C ALA A 396 19.97 -12.55 9.90
N ALA A 397 20.78 -12.31 8.86
CA ALA A 397 22.24 -12.38 8.94
C ALA A 397 22.87 -11.19 9.70
N THR A 398 22.40 -9.97 9.45
CA THR A 398 22.97 -8.74 10.03
C THR A 398 22.28 -8.30 11.31
N GLY A 399 20.97 -8.51 11.43
CA GLY A 399 20.22 -8.25 12.66
C GLY A 399 20.73 -9.10 13.81
N TRP A 400 21.05 -10.38 13.57
CA TRP A 400 21.70 -11.25 14.57
C TRP A 400 23.09 -10.77 15.00
N LYS A 401 23.85 -10.14 14.08
CA LYS A 401 25.23 -9.69 14.34
C LYS A 401 25.35 -8.28 14.93
N ARG A 402 24.45 -7.34 14.60
CA ARG A 402 24.60 -5.91 14.91
C ARG A 402 23.98 -5.45 16.23
N GLN A 403 23.04 -6.21 16.77
CA GLN A 403 22.53 -6.02 18.12
C GLN A 403 22.74 -7.31 18.88
N LYS A 404 24.01 -7.65 19.15
CA LYS A 404 24.27 -8.31 20.42
C LYS A 404 23.64 -7.37 21.45
N PRO A 405 22.70 -7.82 22.30
CA PRO A 405 22.32 -7.01 23.44
C PRO A 405 23.64 -6.57 24.07
N SER A 406 23.76 -5.29 24.43
CA SER A 406 24.84 -4.88 25.32
C SER A 406 24.93 -5.99 26.36
N ALA A 407 26.07 -6.66 26.45
CA ALA A 407 26.27 -7.82 27.31
C ALA A 407 26.01 -7.50 28.81
N ARG A 408 25.56 -6.28 29.11
CA ARG A 408 25.09 -5.75 30.39
C ARG A 408 23.80 -6.39 30.91
N PHE A 409 22.84 -6.73 30.06
CA PHE A 409 21.50 -7.14 30.52
C PHE A 409 21.20 -8.65 30.42
N GLN A 410 22.16 -9.45 29.94
CA GLN A 410 22.09 -10.90 30.09
C GLN A 410 22.79 -11.29 31.38
N LEU A 411 22.11 -11.05 32.52
CA LEU A 411 22.52 -11.68 33.76
C LEU A 411 22.06 -13.14 33.73
N SER A 412 23.04 -14.00 34.02
CA SER A 412 22.94 -15.45 34.16
C SER A 412 21.83 -15.85 35.13
N GLU A 413 21.25 -17.02 34.88
CA GLU A 413 20.54 -17.81 35.90
C GLU A 413 21.33 -17.90 37.22
#